data_AF-A0A5N8UT42-F1
#
_entry.id   AF-A0A5N8UT42-F1
#
_cell.length_a   1.000
_cell.length_b   1.000
_cell.length_c   1.000
_cell.angle_alpha   90.00
_cell.angle_beta   90.00
_cell.angle_gamma   90.00
#
_symmetry.space_group_name_H-M   'P 1'
#
loop_
_entity.id
_entity.type
_entity.pdbx_description
1 polymer ?
#
loop_
_entity_poly.entity_id
_entity_poly.type
_entity_poly.pdbx_seq_one_letter_code
_entity_poly.pdbx_strand_id
1 'polypeptide(L)' 'MLRFIVLRGVLGWGVTTAFIVQIIMSLTSDKSFFDGFITSLIAFPLGGILYGYVTWMMMLNKSRQLK' A
#
# COMPACT_ATOMS: atom_id res chain seq x y z
N MET A 1 -16.01 0.27 6.07
CA MET A 1 -14.78 -0.47 6.44
C MET A 1 -14.03 -0.97 5.20
N LEU A 2 -14.52 -2.01 4.49
CA LEU A 2 -13.86 -2.56 3.30
C LEU A 2 -13.53 -1.51 2.22
N ARG A 3 -14.48 -0.63 1.88
CA ARG A 3 -14.26 0.44 0.89
C ARG A 3 -13.13 1.41 1.27
N PHE A 4 -12.93 1.67 2.57
CA PHE A 4 -11.86 2.55 3.04
C PHE A 4 -10.50 1.86 2.96
N ILE A 5 -10.44 0.58 3.35
CA ILE A 5 -9.22 -0.24 3.28
C ILE A 5 -8.76 -0.41 1.83
N VAL A 6 -9.68 -0.70 0.90
CA VAL A 6 -9.36 -0.86 -0.52
C VAL A 6 -8.94 0.47 -1.17
N LEU A 7 -9.69 1.56 -0.97
CA LEU A 7 -9.37 2.83 -1.62
C LEU A 7 -8.15 3.52 -1.02
N ARG A 8 -8.04 3.59 0.32
CA ARG A 8 -6.95 4.32 0.98
C ARG A 8 -5.73 3.46 1.30
N GLY A 9 -5.94 2.18 1.62
CA GLY A 9 -4.86 1.25 1.92
C GLY A 9 -4.26 0.65 0.66
N VAL A 10 -5.08 -0.09 -0.11
CA VAL A 10 -4.58 -0.84 -1.29
C VAL A 10 -4.25 0.09 -2.45
N LEU A 11 -5.22 0.90 -2.91
CA LEU A 11 -5.03 1.77 -4.07
C LEU A 11 -4.21 3.01 -3.73
N GLY A 12 -4.48 3.66 -2.60
CA GLY A 12 -3.80 4.89 -2.20
C GLY A 12 -2.39 4.70 -1.69
N TRP A 13 -2.10 3.59 -0.99
CA TRP A 13 -0.78 3.33 -0.43
C TRP A 13 -0.08 2.20 -1.19
N GLY A 14 -0.65 1.00 -1.22
CA GLY A 14 -0.03 -0.19 -1.82
C GLY A 14 0.37 -0.03 -3.30
N VAL A 15 -0.53 0.43 -4.16
CA VAL A 15 -0.22 0.62 -5.60
C VAL A 15 0.81 1.72 -5.80
N THR A 16 0.69 2.84 -5.07
CA THR A 16 1.61 3.97 -5.16
C THR A 16 3.02 3.58 -4.71
N THR A 17 3.15 2.84 -3.60
CA THR A 17 4.44 2.36 -3.12
C THR A 17 5.05 1.34 -4.08
N ALA A 18 4.25 0.43 -4.64
CA ALA A 18 4.72 -0.53 -5.66
C ALA A 18 5.34 0.20 -6.85
N PHE A 19 4.66 1.24 -7.36
CA PHE A 19 5.14 2.02 -8.50
C PHE A 19 6.42 2.78 -8.18
N ILE A 20 6.49 3.43 -7.01
CA ILE A 20 7.68 4.18 -6.57
C ILE A 20 8.87 3.24 -6.41
N VAL A 21 8.69 2.12 -5.72
CA VAL A 21 9.77 1.14 -5.50
C VAL A 21 10.25 0.55 -6.82
N GLN A 22 9.34 0.25 -7.75
CA GLN A 22 9.75 -0.29 -9.04
C GLN A 22 10.51 0.73 -9.88
N ILE A 23 10.11 2.00 -9.85
CA ILE A 23 10.85 3.09 -10.51
C ILE A 23 12.26 3.17 -9.93
N ILE A 24 12.39 3.21 -8.59
CA ILE A 24 13.69 3.26 -7.91
C ILE A 24 14.53 2.04 -8.28
N MET A 25 13.96 0.83 -8.24
CA MET A 25 14.67 -0.39 -8.64
C MET A 25 15.17 -0.33 -10.08
N SER A 26 14.36 0.15 -11.02
CA SER A 26 14.78 0.28 -12.42
C SER A 26 15.87 1.33 -12.63
N LEU A 27 15.94 2.35 -11.79
CA LEU A 27 16.97 3.39 -11.85
C LEU A 27 18.28 2.98 -11.16
N THR A 28 18.20 2.07 -10.19
CA THR A 28 19.35 1.70 -9.33
C THR A 28 19.91 0.31 -9.65
N SER A 29 19.18 -0.51 -10.41
CA SER A 29 19.58 -1.85 -10.81
C SER A 29 19.54 -1.99 -12.33
N ASP A 30 20.49 -2.72 -12.92
CA ASP A 30 20.44 -3.13 -14.34
C ASP A 30 19.32 -4.14 -14.67
N LYS A 31 18.39 -4.36 -13.73
CA LYS A 31 17.25 -5.26 -13.90
C LYS A 31 16.13 -4.53 -14.62
N SER A 32 15.50 -5.22 -15.56
CA SER A 32 14.35 -4.68 -16.31
C SER A 32 13.23 -4.26 -15.36
N PHE A 33 12.52 -3.18 -15.69
CA PHE A 33 11.37 -2.71 -14.90
C PHE A 33 10.34 -3.81 -14.64
N PHE A 34 10.22 -4.79 -15.56
CA PHE A 34 9.29 -5.90 -15.45
C PHE A 34 9.78 -7.04 -14.55
N ASP A 35 11.08 -7.12 -14.27
CA ASP A 35 11.62 -8.13 -13.36
C ASP A 35 11.15 -7.86 -11.94
N GLY A 36 10.31 -8.77 -11.43
CA GLY A 36 9.71 -8.64 -10.11
C GLY A 36 8.50 -7.71 -10.04
N PHE A 37 8.06 -7.10 -11.15
CA PHE A 37 6.89 -6.20 -11.15
C PHE A 37 5.63 -6.89 -10.62
N ILE A 38 5.36 -8.13 -11.06
CA ILE A 38 4.21 -8.91 -10.58
C ILE A 38 4.32 -9.20 -9.08
N THR A 39 5.52 -9.54 -8.60
CA THR A 39 5.76 -9.80 -7.17
C THR A 39 5.52 -8.55 -6.34
N SER A 40 6.02 -7.39 -6.79
CA SER A 40 5.76 -6.09 -6.19
C SER A 40 4.26 -5.75 -6.21
N LEU A 41 3.58 -5.99 -7.33
CA LEU A 41 2.15 -5.75 -7.50
C LEU A 41 1.26 -6.65 -6.62
N ILE A 42 1.80 -7.71 -6.02
CA ILE A 42 1.07 -8.55 -5.07
C ILE A 42 1.50 -8.22 -3.63
N ALA A 43 2.81 -8.12 -3.38
CA ALA A 43 3.36 -7.87 -2.05
C ALA A 43 2.94 -6.51 -1.47
N PHE A 44 3.01 -5.44 -2.27
CA PHE A 44 2.69 -4.10 -1.79
C PHE A 44 1.18 -3.89 -1.55
N PRO A 45 0.26 -4.39 -2.39
CA PRO A 45 -1.17 -4.39 -2.07
C PRO A 45 -1.50 -5.14 -0.78
N LEU A 46 -0.86 -6.29 -0.51
CA LEU A 46 -1.03 -7.01 0.75
C LEU A 46 -0.57 -6.15 1.96
N GLY A 47 0.56 -5.46 1.82
CA GLY A 47 1.00 -4.46 2.81
C GLY A 47 0.00 -3.30 2.98
N GLY A 48 -0.58 -2.83 1.87
CA GLY A 48 -1.62 -1.79 1.86
C GLY A 48 -2.91 -2.19 2.57
N ILE A 49 -3.30 -3.48 2.53
CA ILE A 49 -4.44 -4.01 3.30
C ILE A 49 -4.16 -3.90 4.80
N LEU A 50 -3.00 -4.37 5.26
CA LEU A 50 -2.59 -4.30 6.66
C LEU A 50 -2.52 -2.85 7.14
N TYR A 51 -1.88 -1.97 6.36
CA TYR A 51 -1.81 -0.54 6.66
C TYR A 51 -3.20 0.09 6.78
N GLY A 52 -4.06 -0.11 5.77
CA GLY A 52 -5.42 0.42 5.76
C GLY A 52 -6.28 -0.07 6.93
N TYR A 53 -6.09 -1.33 7.36
CA TYR A 53 -6.74 -1.89 8.53
C TYR A 53 -6.28 -1.21 9.83
N VAL A 54 -4.96 -1.06 10.02
CA VAL A 54 -4.39 -0.40 11.19
C VAL A 54 -4.83 1.08 11.27
N THR A 55 -4.78 1.81 10.16
CA THR A 55 -5.21 3.21 10.13
C THR A 55 -6.70 3.36 10.44
N TRP A 56 -7.54 2.43 9.95
CA TRP A 56 -8.97 2.40 10.24
C TRP A 56 -9.24 2.17 11.73
N MET A 57 -8.51 1.25 12.37
CA MET A 57 -8.59 1.02 13.82
C MET A 57 -8.16 2.25 14.62
N MET A 58 -7.07 2.91 14.22
CA MET A 58 -6.61 4.14 14.87
C MET A 58 -7.64 5.27 14.76
N MET A 59 -8.24 5.46 13.58
CA MET A 59 -9.32 6.45 13.37
C MET A 59 -10.54 6.14 14.23
N LEU A 60 -10.99 4.89 14.27
CA LEU A 60 -12.13 4.47 15.10
C LEU A 60 -11.87 4.76 16.58
N ASN A 61 -10.68 4.44 17.08
CA ASN A 61 -10.31 4.74 18.47
C ASN A 61 -10.27 6.26 18.73
N LYS A 62 -9.76 7.05 17.79
CA LYS A 62 -9.71 8.52 17.93
C LYS A 62 -11.12 9.14 17.95
N SER A 63 -12.03 8.67 17.09
CA SER A 63 -13.43 9.11 17.09
C SER A 63 -14.19 8.71 18.35
N ARG A 64 -13.76 7.64 19.03
CA ARG A 64 -14.35 7.17 20.29
C ARG A 64 -13.87 7.95 21.52
N GLN A 65 -12.70 8.59 21.44
CA GLN A 65 -12.17 9.45 22.51
C GLN A 65 -12.62 10.91 22.41
N LEU A 66 -13.18 11.32 21.27
CA LEU A 66 -13.72 12.67 21.04
C LEU A 66 -15.24 12.76 21.33
N LYS A 67 -15.83 11.68 21.86
CA LYS A 67 -17.23 11.57 22.27
C LYS A 67 -17.31 11.31 23.76
#